data_AF-A0A7J7P6L2-F1
#
_entry.id   AF-A0A7J7P6L2-F1
#
_cell.length_a   1.000
_cell.length_b   1.000
_cell.length_c   1.000
_cell.angle_alpha   90.00
_cell.angle_beta   90.00
_cell.angle_gamma   90.00
#
_symmetry.space_group_name_H-M   'P 1'
#
loop_
_entity.id
_entity.type
_entity.pdbx_description
1 polymer ?
#
loop_
_entity_poly.entity_id
_entity_poly.type
_entity_poly.pdbx_seq_one_letter_code
_entity_poly.pdbx_strand_id
1 'polypeptide(L)'
;MHNLYNNIHRPSKLASGADFHCFKQKIEPKWEDPICANGGKWTISYQRGRADTSWLYTLLAMIGEQFDHGDEICGAVVNVRKQDKISIWTKNAANEAAQLSIGRQWKEFLDYNDSIGFIFQDDSKKLDRMAKNKYTI
;
A
#
# COMPACT_ATOMS: atom_id res chain seq x y z
N MET A 1 24.19 0.52 0.58
CA MET A 1 22.76 0.24 0.82
C MET A 1 22.35 0.16 2.30
N HIS A 2 23.21 0.46 3.29
CA HIS A 2 22.86 0.35 4.72
C HIS A 2 22.31 1.65 5.38
N ASN A 3 22.32 2.80 4.67
CA ASN A 3 22.14 4.12 5.30
C ASN A 3 20.75 4.76 5.13
N LEU A 4 19.90 4.25 4.23
CA LEU A 4 18.53 4.79 4.07
C LEU A 4 17.59 4.19 5.11
N TYR A 5 17.68 2.88 5.34
CA TYR A 5 16.75 2.16 6.23
C TYR A 5 16.88 2.57 7.70
N ASN A 6 18.11 2.81 8.18
CA ASN A 6 18.36 3.26 9.55
C ASN A 6 17.87 4.69 9.82
N ASN A 7 17.59 5.47 8.78
CA ASN A 7 17.11 6.86 8.88
C ASN A 7 15.63 7.03 8.50
N ILE A 8 14.95 5.95 8.07
CA ILE A 8 13.51 5.99 7.84
C ILE A 8 12.81 5.84 9.20
N HIS A 9 12.07 6.88 9.59
CA HIS A 9 11.26 6.83 10.79
C HIS A 9 10.26 5.68 10.71
N ARG A 10 10.29 4.81 11.72
CA ARG A 10 9.28 3.78 11.90
C ARG A 10 7.89 4.43 12.04
N PRO A 11 6.82 3.83 11.50
CA PRO A 11 5.45 4.33 11.67
C PRO A 11 5.08 4.67 13.11
N SER A 12 5.55 3.87 14.08
CA SER A 12 5.36 4.09 15.52
C SER A 12 5.96 5.41 16.05
N LYS A 13 7.02 5.92 15.40
CA LYS A 13 7.71 7.16 15.80
C LYS A 13 7.18 8.42 15.10
N LEU A 14 6.32 8.26 14.09
CA LEU A 14 5.70 9.39 13.39
C LEU A 14 4.58 10.00 14.25
N ALA A 15 4.35 11.30 14.12
CA ALA A 15 3.22 11.97 14.79
C ALA A 15 1.88 11.47 14.25
N SER A 16 0.84 11.43 15.10
CA SER A 16 -0.53 11.16 14.63
C SER A 16 -0.92 12.19 13.56
N GLY A 17 -1.46 11.75 12.44
CA GLY A 17 -1.74 12.59 11.28
C GLY A 17 -0.66 12.55 10.19
N ALA A 18 0.50 11.94 10.45
CA ALA A 18 1.56 11.82 9.45
C ALA A 18 1.24 10.76 8.38
N ASP A 19 1.71 11.02 7.16
CA ASP A 19 1.67 10.09 6.05
C ASP A 19 3.09 9.91 5.51
N PHE A 20 3.48 8.66 5.25
CA PHE A 20 4.81 8.35 4.71
C PHE A 20 4.66 7.51 3.45
N HIS A 21 5.33 7.93 2.39
CA HIS A 21 5.14 7.43 1.02
C HIS A 21 6.46 6.89 0.48
N CYS A 22 6.41 5.73 -0.17
CA CYS A 22 7.52 5.17 -0.93
C CYS A 22 7.01 4.70 -2.29
N PHE A 23 7.39 5.40 -3.35
CA PHE A 23 6.93 5.13 -4.72
C PHE A 23 8.11 4.86 -5.64
N LYS A 24 7.86 4.10 -6.70
CA LYS A 24 8.86 3.88 -7.74
C LYS A 24 9.26 5.22 -8.37
N GLN A 25 10.51 5.28 -8.82
CA GLN A 25 11.04 6.49 -9.44
C GLN A 25 10.15 6.95 -10.60
N LYS A 26 9.88 8.27 -10.67
CA LYS A 26 9.01 8.92 -11.66
C LYS A 26 7.50 8.72 -11.46
N ILE A 27 7.06 8.10 -10.37
CA ILE A 27 5.65 8.09 -9.96
C ILE A 27 5.51 9.06 -8.80
N GLU A 28 4.78 10.15 -9.01
CA GLU A 28 4.44 11.03 -7.91
C GLU A 28 3.35 10.38 -7.05
N PRO A 29 3.40 10.49 -5.71
CA PRO A 29 2.38 9.97 -4.80
C PRO A 29 1.13 10.88 -4.82
N LYS A 30 0.67 11.24 -6.02
CA LYS A 30 -0.42 12.17 -6.30
C LYS A 30 -1.48 11.43 -7.09
N TRP A 31 -2.73 11.79 -6.84
CA TRP A 31 -3.87 11.14 -7.47
C TRP A 31 -4.08 11.60 -8.92
N GLU A 32 -3.40 12.68 -9.31
CA GLU A 32 -3.28 13.25 -10.64
C GLU A 32 -2.18 12.58 -11.47
N ASP A 33 -1.34 11.74 -10.87
CA ASP A 33 -0.33 11.01 -11.64
C ASP A 33 -1.04 10.06 -12.63
N PRO A 34 -0.83 10.23 -13.94
CA PRO A 34 -1.54 9.46 -14.96
C PRO A 34 -1.29 7.95 -14.86
N ILE A 35 -0.19 7.54 -14.22
CA ILE A 35 0.21 6.14 -14.09
C ILE A 35 -0.68 5.39 -13.09
N CYS A 36 -1.11 6.04 -12.00
CA CYS A 36 -1.93 5.41 -10.96
C CYS A 36 -3.40 5.89 -10.99
N ALA A 37 -3.78 6.74 -11.95
CA ALA A 37 -5.12 7.30 -12.06
C ALA A 37 -6.21 6.24 -12.26
N ASN A 38 -5.95 5.24 -13.11
CA ASN A 38 -6.84 4.09 -13.36
C ASN A 38 -6.59 2.91 -12.40
N GLY A 39 -5.83 3.19 -11.34
CA GLY A 39 -5.35 2.23 -10.39
C GLY A 39 -6.28 2.04 -9.21
N GLY A 40 -5.71 1.46 -8.17
CA GLY A 40 -6.37 1.30 -6.88
C GLY A 40 -5.37 0.98 -5.80
N LYS A 41 -5.88 0.61 -4.64
CA LYS A 41 -5.03 0.24 -3.50
C LYS A 41 -5.58 -0.92 -2.70
N TRP A 42 -4.69 -1.82 -2.32
CA TRP A 42 -4.90 -2.76 -1.21
C TRP A 42 -4.64 -2.03 0.11
N THR A 43 -5.39 -2.34 1.16
CA THR A 43 -5.18 -1.71 2.48
C THR A 43 -5.27 -2.72 3.62
N ILE A 44 -4.30 -2.66 4.53
CA ILE A 44 -4.29 -3.35 5.82
C ILE A 44 -4.33 -2.32 6.94
N SER A 45 -5.11 -2.59 7.99
CA SER A 45 -5.20 -1.74 9.17
C SER A 45 -4.58 -2.43 10.38
N TYR A 46 -3.73 -1.70 11.10
CA TYR A 46 -3.07 -2.12 12.32
C TYR A 46 -3.52 -1.24 13.49
N GLN A 47 -3.45 -1.79 14.70
CA GLN A 47 -3.48 -0.96 15.89
C GLN A 47 -2.30 0.01 15.89
N ARG A 48 -2.49 1.20 16.49
CA ARG A 48 -1.46 2.24 16.53
C ARG A 48 -0.14 1.70 17.07
N GLY A 49 0.95 1.91 16.33
CA GLY A 49 2.30 1.49 16.71
C GLY A 49 2.62 0.01 16.42
N ARG A 50 1.71 -0.73 15.78
CA ARG A 50 1.90 -2.15 15.40
C ARG A 50 2.25 -2.35 13.92
N ALA A 51 2.33 -1.28 13.15
CA ALA A 51 2.58 -1.33 11.70
C ALA A 51 4.07 -1.41 11.32
N ASP A 52 5.01 -1.27 12.26
CA ASP A 52 6.45 -1.12 11.97
C ASP A 52 7.03 -2.27 11.13
N THR A 53 6.83 -3.51 11.57
CA THR A 53 7.37 -4.70 10.87
C THR A 53 6.71 -4.87 9.51
N SER A 54 5.39 -4.72 9.43
CA SER A 54 4.66 -4.89 8.17
C SER A 54 4.98 -3.78 7.17
N TRP A 55 5.22 -2.56 7.62
CA TRP A 55 5.74 -1.49 6.78
C TRP A 55 7.11 -1.86 6.23
N LEU A 56 7.99 -2.40 7.08
CA LEU A 56 9.32 -2.80 6.66
C LEU A 56 9.30 -3.92 5.62
N TYR A 57 8.52 -4.97 5.85
CA TYR A 57 8.40 -6.08 4.91
C TYR A 57 7.73 -5.66 3.60
N THR A 58 6.75 -4.76 3.66
CA THR A 58 6.16 -4.17 2.45
C THR A 58 7.22 -3.46 1.60
N LEU A 59 8.07 -2.63 2.22
CA LEU A 59 9.15 -1.94 1.53
C LEU A 59 10.18 -2.92 0.94
N LEU A 60 10.58 -3.94 1.70
CA LEU A 60 11.54 -4.94 1.24
C LEU A 60 10.98 -5.77 0.07
N ALA A 61 9.72 -6.20 0.14
CA ALA A 61 9.08 -6.95 -0.94
C ALA A 61 9.00 -6.14 -2.24
N MET A 62 8.70 -4.84 -2.14
CA MET A 62 8.67 -3.95 -3.31
C MET A 62 10.06 -3.70 -3.91
N ILE A 63 11.05 -3.36 -3.07
CA ILE A 63 12.42 -3.06 -3.53
C ILE A 63 13.13 -4.31 -4.03
N GLY A 64 12.85 -5.46 -3.42
CA GLY A 64 13.36 -6.76 -3.85
C GLY A 64 12.62 -7.35 -5.05
N GLU A 65 11.62 -6.66 -5.62
CA GLU A 65 10.83 -7.12 -6.77
C GLU A 65 10.23 -8.53 -6.55
N GLN A 66 9.72 -8.79 -5.34
CA GLN A 66 9.24 -10.11 -4.93
C GLN A 66 7.82 -10.44 -5.40
N PHE A 67 7.09 -9.46 -5.96
CA PHE A 67 5.74 -9.64 -6.47
C PHE A 67 5.77 -10.13 -7.92
N ASP A 68 4.93 -11.11 -8.27
CA ASP A 68 4.85 -11.66 -9.62
C ASP A 68 4.43 -10.59 -10.64
N HIS A 69 3.52 -9.71 -10.22
CA HIS A 69 3.08 -8.54 -10.97
C HIS A 69 3.69 -7.26 -10.38
N GLY A 70 4.99 -7.28 -10.07
CA GLY A 70 5.68 -6.15 -9.47
C GLY A 70 5.66 -4.89 -10.33
N ASP A 71 5.54 -5.01 -11.65
CA ASP A 71 5.42 -3.91 -12.62
C ASP A 71 4.13 -3.10 -12.45
N GLU A 72 3.06 -3.72 -11.99
CA GLU A 72 1.78 -3.08 -11.64
C GLU A 72 1.88 -2.21 -10.37
N ILE A 73 2.87 -2.43 -9.51
CA ILE A 73 3.01 -1.68 -8.25
C ILE A 73 3.54 -0.27 -8.54
N CYS A 74 2.78 0.74 -8.10
CA CYS A 74 3.19 2.14 -8.07
C CYS A 74 4.07 2.44 -6.86
N GLY A 75 3.66 1.96 -5.68
CA GLY A 75 4.31 2.28 -4.41
C GLY A 75 3.47 1.85 -3.21
N ALA A 76 3.95 2.20 -2.02
CA ALA A 76 3.22 2.00 -0.77
C ALA A 76 3.14 3.28 0.06
N VAL A 77 2.12 3.33 0.91
CA VAL A 77 1.85 4.42 1.85
C VAL A 77 1.58 3.84 3.21
N VAL A 78 2.06 4.49 4.26
CA VAL A 78 1.59 4.28 5.62
C VAL A 78 0.94 5.56 6.15
N ASN A 79 -0.32 5.46 6.56
CA ASN A 79 -1.08 6.53 7.19
C ASN A 79 -1.12 6.29 8.70
N VAL A 80 -0.54 7.22 9.45
CA VAL A 80 -0.47 7.14 10.91
C VAL A 80 -1.62 7.92 11.52
N ARG A 81 -2.58 7.22 12.14
CA ARG A 81 -3.82 7.79 12.71
C ARG A 81 -4.18 7.04 14.00
N LYS A 82 -5.46 6.97 14.38
CA LYS A 82 -5.93 6.13 15.51
C LYS A 82 -5.69 4.63 15.25
N GLN A 83 -5.82 4.22 14.00
CA GLN A 83 -5.35 2.95 13.47
C GLN A 83 -4.37 3.27 12.34
N ASP A 84 -3.22 2.63 12.37
CA ASP A 84 -2.22 2.81 11.31
C ASP A 84 -2.68 1.99 10.10
N LYS A 85 -2.62 2.56 8.91
CA LYS A 85 -3.00 1.87 7.68
C LYS A 85 -1.80 1.79 6.76
N ILE A 86 -1.54 0.61 6.21
CA ILE A 86 -0.58 0.43 5.13
C ILE A 86 -1.38 0.16 3.86
N SER A 87 -1.00 0.80 2.76
CA SER A 87 -1.61 0.59 1.46
C SER A 87 -0.56 0.37 0.38
N ILE A 88 -0.78 -0.60 -0.50
CA ILE A 88 -0.04 -0.76 -1.77
C ILE A 88 -0.90 -0.21 -2.89
N TRP A 89 -0.33 0.69 -3.70
CA TRP A 89 -0.97 1.30 -4.86
C TRP A 89 -0.55 0.57 -6.13
N THR A 90 -1.51 0.29 -7.00
CA THR A 90 -1.30 -0.38 -8.29
C THR A 90 -1.85 0.44 -9.45
N LYS A 91 -1.35 0.19 -10.67
CA LYS A 91 -1.60 1.00 -11.88
C LYS A 91 -2.94 0.67 -12.55
N ASN A 92 -3.26 -0.61 -12.70
CA ASN A 92 -4.46 -1.05 -13.41
C ASN A 92 -5.41 -1.82 -12.51
N ALA A 93 -6.39 -1.12 -11.95
CA ALA A 93 -7.40 -1.72 -11.08
C ALA A 93 -8.27 -2.77 -11.78
N ALA A 94 -8.46 -2.67 -13.10
CA ALA A 94 -9.30 -3.60 -13.87
C ALA A 94 -8.61 -4.95 -14.13
N ASN A 95 -7.29 -5.05 -13.95
CA ASN A 95 -6.56 -6.31 -14.08
C ASN A 95 -6.74 -7.18 -12.83
N GLU A 96 -7.91 -7.81 -12.70
CA GLU A 96 -8.30 -8.60 -11.53
C GLU A 96 -7.27 -9.68 -11.18
N ALA A 97 -6.76 -10.41 -12.17
CA ALA A 97 -5.76 -11.47 -11.96
C ALA A 97 -4.50 -10.92 -11.27
N ALA A 98 -3.97 -9.79 -11.76
CA ALA A 98 -2.83 -9.14 -11.13
C ALA A 98 -3.16 -8.62 -9.74
N GLN A 99 -4.34 -7.99 -9.54
CA GLN A 99 -4.71 -7.45 -8.24
C GLN A 99 -4.84 -8.55 -7.18
N LEU A 100 -5.51 -9.66 -7.51
CA LEU A 100 -5.68 -10.79 -6.61
C LEU A 100 -4.34 -11.47 -6.29
N SER A 101 -3.45 -11.61 -7.28
CA SER A 101 -2.10 -12.14 -7.07
C SER A 101 -1.29 -11.26 -6.12
N ILE A 102 -1.21 -9.95 -6.39
CA ILE A 102 -0.51 -8.98 -5.52
C ILE A 102 -1.06 -9.01 -4.10
N GLY A 103 -2.38 -9.00 -3.93
CA GLY A 103 -3.00 -9.02 -2.61
C GLY A 103 -2.65 -10.29 -1.82
N ARG A 104 -2.68 -11.47 -2.46
CA ARG A 104 -2.39 -12.75 -1.82
C ARG A 104 -0.92 -12.84 -1.40
N GLN A 105 -0.01 -12.52 -2.33
CA GLN A 105 1.43 -12.46 -2.04
C GLN A 105 1.73 -11.47 -0.91
N TRP A 106 1.06 -10.31 -0.90
CA TRP A 106 1.25 -9.34 0.17
C TRP A 106 0.80 -9.88 1.54
N LYS A 107 -0.33 -10.59 1.62
CA LYS A 107 -0.75 -11.27 2.86
C LYS A 107 0.28 -12.30 3.29
N GLU A 108 0.80 -13.10 2.37
CA GLU A 108 1.81 -14.13 2.63
C GLU A 108 3.12 -13.53 3.17
N PHE A 109 3.62 -12.47 2.53
CA PHE A 109 4.84 -11.77 2.99
C PHE A 109 4.70 -11.18 4.39
N LEU A 110 3.48 -10.84 4.79
CA LEU A 110 3.19 -10.21 6.07
C LEU A 110 2.66 -11.17 7.13
N ASP A 111 2.47 -12.46 6.79
CA ASP A 111 1.76 -13.43 7.63
C ASP A 111 0.41 -12.88 8.13
N TYR A 112 -0.32 -12.20 7.24
CA TYR A 112 -1.56 -11.49 7.58
C TYR A 112 -2.79 -12.36 7.28
N ASN A 113 -3.48 -12.78 8.34
CA ASN A 113 -4.58 -13.76 8.23
C ASN A 113 -5.96 -13.14 8.00
N ASP A 114 -6.17 -11.87 8.37
CA ASP A 114 -7.47 -11.22 8.18
C ASP A 114 -7.74 -10.88 6.71
N SER A 115 -8.99 -10.58 6.39
CA SER A 115 -9.35 -10.15 5.05
C SER A 115 -8.83 -8.74 4.75
N ILE A 116 -8.42 -8.53 3.51
CA ILE A 116 -7.97 -7.22 3.01
C ILE A 116 -8.82 -6.80 1.82
N GLY A 117 -8.96 -5.49 1.63
CA GLY A 117 -9.81 -4.92 0.58
C GLY A 117 -9.00 -4.15 -0.45
N PHE A 118 -9.43 -4.25 -1.71
CA PHE A 118 -8.95 -3.41 -2.81
C PHE A 118 -10.00 -2.37 -3.19
N ILE A 119 -9.62 -1.10 -3.23
CA ILE A 119 -10.49 0.02 -3.60
C ILE A 119 -9.93 0.70 -4.85
N PHE A 120 -10.79 0.93 -5.83
CA PHE A 120 -10.43 1.65 -7.05
C PHE A 120 -10.21 3.12 -6.72
N GLN A 121 -9.22 3.73 -7.38
CA GLN A 121 -8.86 5.12 -7.13
C GLN A 121 -10.03 6.07 -7.43
N ASP A 122 -10.77 5.82 -8.51
CA ASP A 122 -11.96 6.58 -8.89
C ASP A 122 -13.08 6.52 -7.84
N ASP A 123 -13.32 5.34 -7.26
CA ASP A 123 -14.31 5.16 -6.21
C ASP A 123 -13.87 5.88 -4.93
N SER A 124 -12.57 5.81 -4.59
CA SER A 124 -12.01 6.54 -3.46
C SER A 124 -12.18 8.06 -3.60
N LYS A 125 -12.06 8.61 -4.82
CA LYS A 125 -12.26 10.06 -5.08
C LYS A 125 -13.73 10.48 -4.98
N LYS A 126 -14.64 9.67 -5.55
CA LYS A 126 -16.07 10.02 -5.64
C LYS A 126 -16.83 9.80 -4.33
N LEU A 127 -16.44 8.78 -3.57
CA LEU A 127 -17.22 8.29 -2.44
C LEU A 127 -16.51 8.46 -1.09
N ASP A 128 -15.23 8.84 -1.08
CA ASP A 128 -14.40 8.98 0.14
C ASP A 128 -14.59 7.78 1.09
N ARG A 129 -15.21 7.98 2.26
CA ARG A 129 -15.46 6.92 3.26
C ARG A 129 -16.50 5.89 2.83
N MET A 130 -17.30 6.18 1.81
CA MET A 130 -18.33 5.26 1.29
C MET A 130 -17.81 4.35 0.17
N ALA A 131 -16.55 4.51 -0.23
CA ALA A 131 -15.94 3.64 -1.23
C ALA A 131 -15.96 2.18 -0.76
N LYS A 132 -16.48 1.30 -1.61
CA LYS A 132 -16.58 -0.14 -1.33
C LYS A 132 -15.39 -0.88 -1.91
N ASN A 133 -14.98 -1.95 -1.23
CA ASN A 133 -13.99 -2.86 -1.77
C ASN A 133 -14.53 -3.50 -3.06
N LYS A 134 -13.76 -3.45 -4.14
CA LYS A 134 -14.04 -4.17 -5.38
C LYS A 134 -13.56 -5.59 -5.32
N TYR A 135 -12.40 -5.82 -4.69
CA TYR A 135 -11.89 -7.16 -4.42
C TYR A 135 -11.66 -7.31 -2.92
N THR A 136 -11.87 -8.52 -2.40
CA THR A 136 -11.58 -8.90 -1.01
C THR A 136 -11.01 -10.31 -0.99
N ILE A 137 -9.93 -10.51 -0.23
CA ILE A 137 -9.21 -11.78 -0.07
C ILE A 137 -8.74 -11.98 1.37
#